data_AF-A0A7J6PPC6-F1
#
_entry.id   AF-A0A7J6PPC6-F1
#
_cell.length_a   1.000
_cell.length_b   1.000
_cell.length_c   1.000
_cell.angle_alpha   90.00
_cell.angle_beta   90.00
_cell.angle_gamma   90.00
#
_symmetry.space_group_name_H-M   'P 1'
#
loop_
_entity.id
_entity.type
_entity.pdbx_description
1 polymer ?
#
loop_
_entity_poly.entity_id
_entity_poly.type
_entity_poly.pdbx_seq_one_letter_code
_entity_poly.pdbx_strand_id
1 'polypeptide(L)'
;CSRIRGGQESSEELRCQLIGLLRALLRRSSGGQEIHKSSNDIIETCGMAMQDTCPDVKKEACDLVGVMADTLQGDKVLSCSAARETLVAALVRNTRHQQWRVRQRTLMAIRNLMLMRATFKLKRGPDCLISAGPPVPQLMFFAHAEEITAAIGGAAADDGLVRDRNEKVRATLVDFLEGVLVSGAKLDGQNLKAAATTTDEEDASLKEAAREMISTLTPEWEGRVLSQLMVMVGDDKVSARALEALRKAALCKREAT
;
A
#
# COMPACT_ATOMS: atom_id res chain seq x y z
N CYS A 1 26.13 3.06 45.43
CA CYS A 1 24.87 2.86 44.67
C CYS A 1 25.01 3.40 43.24
N SER A 2 25.57 2.59 42.35
CA SER A 2 25.59 2.81 40.91
C SER A 2 24.18 2.58 40.36
N ARG A 3 23.53 3.64 39.88
CA ARG A 3 22.25 3.55 39.16
C ARG A 3 22.48 2.74 37.88
N ILE A 4 21.95 1.52 37.83
CA ILE A 4 21.83 0.72 36.62
C ILE A 4 20.85 1.46 35.69
N ARG A 5 21.38 2.22 34.72
CA ARG A 5 20.63 2.79 33.59
C ARG A 5 20.50 1.81 32.40
N GLY A 6 20.74 0.50 32.63
CA GLY A 6 20.88 -0.50 31.55
C GLY A 6 19.62 -1.30 31.17
N GLY A 7 18.45 -1.00 31.74
CA GLY A 7 17.25 -1.82 31.53
C GLY A 7 16.42 -1.50 30.27
N GLN A 8 16.45 -0.25 29.81
CA GLN A 8 15.54 0.21 28.74
C GLN A 8 16.17 0.05 27.35
N GLU A 9 17.46 0.36 27.21
CA GLU A 9 18.22 0.19 25.96
C GLU A 9 18.33 -1.30 25.55
N SER A 10 18.53 -2.20 26.52
CA SER A 10 18.58 -3.65 26.27
C SER A 10 17.23 -4.22 25.81
N SER A 11 16.11 -3.66 26.31
CA SER A 11 14.77 -4.07 25.88
C SER A 11 14.43 -3.58 24.47
N GLU A 12 14.81 -2.35 24.12
CA GLU A 12 14.58 -1.80 22.77
C GLU A 12 15.39 -2.53 21.70
N GLU A 13 16.65 -2.81 22.00
CA GLU A 13 17.52 -3.59 21.11
C GLU A 13 16.96 -5.01 20.91
N LEU A 14 16.52 -5.67 21.98
CA LEU A 14 15.90 -6.99 21.89
C LEU A 14 14.63 -6.95 21.02
N ARG A 15 13.75 -5.96 21.19
CA ARG A 15 12.55 -5.82 20.34
C ARG A 15 12.94 -5.63 18.87
N CYS A 16 13.94 -4.81 18.57
CA CYS A 16 14.45 -4.63 17.22
C CYS A 16 15.01 -5.95 16.63
N GLN A 17 15.82 -6.67 17.41
CA GLN A 17 16.38 -7.97 17.00
C GLN A 17 15.28 -9.03 16.77
N LEU A 18 14.21 -9.05 17.57
CA LEU A 18 13.08 -9.96 17.39
C LEU A 18 12.30 -9.67 16.11
N ILE A 19 12.05 -8.40 15.79
CA ILE A 19 11.43 -8.02 14.51
C ILE A 19 12.35 -8.39 13.34
N GLY A 20 13.66 -8.16 13.48
CA GLY A 20 14.64 -8.54 12.46
C GLY A 20 14.72 -10.06 12.25
N LEU A 21 14.62 -10.85 13.31
CA LEU A 21 14.53 -12.30 13.24
C LEU A 21 13.25 -12.74 12.53
N LEU A 22 12.09 -12.19 12.90
CA LEU A 22 10.81 -12.47 12.25
C LEU A 22 10.88 -12.16 10.75
N ARG A 23 11.47 -11.03 10.37
CA ARG A 23 11.73 -10.66 8.97
C ARG A 23 12.61 -11.67 8.24
N ALA A 24 13.68 -12.14 8.88
CA ALA A 24 14.58 -13.13 8.30
C ALA A 24 13.88 -14.49 8.11
N LEU A 25 13.07 -14.91 9.09
CA LEU A 25 12.28 -16.14 9.01
C LEU A 25 11.26 -16.06 7.89
N LEU A 26 10.56 -14.93 7.75
CA LEU A 26 9.56 -14.70 6.70
C LEU A 26 10.17 -14.67 5.29
N ARG A 27 11.39 -14.13 5.13
CA ARG A 27 12.11 -14.18 3.84
C ARG A 27 12.50 -15.60 3.43
N ARG A 28 12.89 -16.44 4.39
CA ARG A 28 13.41 -17.79 4.14
C ARG A 28 12.34 -18.84 3.87
N SER A 29 11.09 -18.49 4.12
CA SER A 29 9.94 -19.39 4.09
C SER A 29 9.21 -19.37 2.76
N SER A 30 9.91 -18.97 1.69
CA SER A 30 9.45 -18.98 0.31
C SER A 30 8.81 -20.34 -0.05
N GLY A 31 7.48 -20.38 -0.11
CA GLY A 31 6.67 -21.56 -0.47
C GLY A 31 5.81 -22.15 0.67
N GLY A 32 5.94 -21.68 1.91
CA GLY A 32 5.30 -22.31 3.06
C GLY A 32 3.83 -21.95 3.23
N GLN A 33 2.91 -22.86 2.85
CA GLN A 33 1.49 -22.78 3.26
C GLN A 33 1.31 -22.58 4.77
N GLU A 34 2.29 -22.99 5.58
CA GLU A 34 2.27 -22.87 7.03
C GLU A 34 2.32 -21.42 7.53
N ILE A 35 3.05 -20.53 6.85
CA ILE A 35 3.11 -19.11 7.26
C ILE A 35 1.77 -18.42 7.11
N HIS A 36 0.96 -18.85 6.13
CA HIS A 36 -0.38 -18.30 5.97
C HIS A 36 -1.30 -18.59 7.16
N LYS A 37 -0.99 -19.59 8.01
CA LYS A 37 -1.76 -19.85 9.24
C LYS A 37 -1.50 -18.78 10.31
N SER A 38 -0.30 -18.18 10.30
CA SER A 38 0.13 -17.16 11.25
C SER A 38 0.11 -15.75 10.66
N SER A 39 -0.51 -15.54 9.49
CA SER A 39 -0.52 -14.21 8.85
C SER A 39 -1.16 -13.14 9.73
N ASN A 40 -2.19 -13.48 10.49
CA ASN A 40 -2.86 -12.55 11.40
C ASN A 40 -1.90 -12.07 12.49
N ASP A 41 -1.23 -13.02 13.16
CA ASP A 41 -0.30 -12.73 14.26
C ASP A 41 0.88 -11.89 13.75
N ILE A 42 1.36 -12.15 12.53
CA ILE A 42 2.43 -11.38 11.89
C ILE A 42 1.95 -9.95 11.61
N ILE A 43 0.76 -9.77 11.04
CA ILE A 43 0.18 -8.44 10.75
C ILE A 43 -0.03 -7.67 12.05
N GLU A 44 -0.58 -8.32 13.08
CA GLU A 44 -0.81 -7.71 14.38
C GLU A 44 0.50 -7.33 15.07
N THR A 45 1.50 -8.22 15.08
CA THR A 45 2.83 -7.94 15.61
C THR A 45 3.47 -6.74 14.91
N CYS A 46 3.32 -6.62 13.59
CA CYS A 46 3.77 -5.44 12.85
C CYS A 46 3.01 -4.18 13.28
N GLY A 47 1.68 -4.27 13.39
CA GLY A 47 0.84 -3.18 13.85
C GLY A 47 1.24 -2.68 15.25
N MET A 48 1.62 -3.58 16.16
CA MET A 48 2.12 -3.22 17.49
C MET A 48 3.53 -2.61 17.42
N ALA A 49 4.46 -3.22 16.67
CA ALA A 49 5.84 -2.74 16.55
C ALA A 49 5.93 -1.34 15.89
N MET A 50 5.01 -1.01 14.98
CA MET A 50 4.89 0.32 14.40
C MET A 50 4.49 1.40 15.41
N GLN A 51 3.91 0.99 16.54
CA GLN A 51 3.51 1.87 17.63
C GLN A 51 4.56 2.00 18.73
N ASP A 52 5.68 1.28 18.63
CA ASP A 52 6.80 1.36 19.58
C ASP A 52 7.31 2.80 19.72
N THR A 53 7.82 3.17 20.88
CA THR A 53 8.43 4.49 21.08
C THR A 53 9.79 4.60 20.40
N CYS A 54 10.47 3.47 20.19
CA CYS A 54 11.79 3.40 19.58
C CYS A 54 11.71 3.53 18.04
N PRO A 55 12.35 4.55 17.44
CA PRO A 55 12.35 4.74 15.98
C PRO A 55 13.00 3.60 15.20
N ASP A 56 13.95 2.88 15.80
CA ASP A 56 14.62 1.75 15.16
C ASP A 56 13.68 0.56 14.99
N VAL A 57 12.89 0.25 16.02
CA VAL A 57 11.84 -0.78 15.97
C VAL A 57 10.81 -0.45 14.88
N LYS A 58 10.38 0.81 14.76
CA LYS A 58 9.45 1.23 13.69
C LYS A 58 10.03 1.02 12.29
N LYS A 59 11.30 1.37 12.08
CA LYS A 59 11.96 1.17 10.78
C LYS A 59 12.08 -0.30 10.43
N GLU A 60 12.44 -1.13 11.42
CA GLU A 60 12.54 -2.58 11.23
C GLU A 60 11.16 -3.20 10.95
N ALA A 61 10.10 -2.71 11.62
CA ALA A 61 8.72 -3.07 11.33
C ALA A 61 8.29 -2.65 9.91
N CYS A 62 8.68 -1.47 9.43
CA CYS A 62 8.43 -1.04 8.05
C CYS A 62 9.09 -1.98 7.04
N ASP A 63 10.31 -2.44 7.32
CA ASP A 63 10.99 -3.38 6.45
C ASP A 63 10.35 -4.77 6.49
N LEU A 64 9.84 -5.19 7.65
CA LEU A 64 9.06 -6.42 7.79
C LEU A 64 7.78 -6.36 6.96
N VAL A 65 7.06 -5.24 6.95
CA VAL A 65 5.89 -5.03 6.08
C VAL A 65 6.25 -5.19 4.60
N GLY A 66 7.42 -4.70 4.17
CA GLY A 66 7.91 -4.95 2.82
C GLY A 66 8.07 -6.44 2.50
N VAL A 67 8.69 -7.19 3.41
CA VAL A 67 8.82 -8.66 3.25
C VAL A 67 7.46 -9.35 3.27
N MET A 68 6.54 -8.94 4.13
CA MET A 68 5.18 -9.47 4.16
C MET A 68 4.48 -9.26 2.82
N ALA A 69 4.63 -8.09 2.21
CA ALA A 69 4.04 -7.80 0.91
C ALA A 69 4.56 -8.71 -0.21
N ASP A 70 5.82 -9.14 -0.13
CA ASP A 70 6.46 -10.03 -1.11
C ASP A 70 6.14 -11.52 -0.86
N THR A 71 5.81 -11.90 0.37
CA THR A 71 5.71 -13.31 0.81
C THR A 71 4.29 -13.78 1.07
N LEU A 72 3.40 -12.88 1.51
CA LEU A 72 2.01 -13.20 1.80
C LEU A 72 1.13 -12.97 0.57
N GLN A 73 0.09 -13.79 0.41
CA GLN A 73 -0.93 -13.54 -0.61
C GLN A 73 -1.80 -12.34 -0.17
N GLY A 74 -2.07 -11.41 -1.07
CA GLY A 74 -2.87 -10.21 -0.78
C GLY A 74 -4.24 -10.54 -0.19
N ASP A 75 -4.88 -11.61 -0.64
CA ASP A 75 -6.20 -12.07 -0.16
C ASP A 75 -6.19 -12.42 1.33
N LYS A 76 -5.07 -12.96 1.82
CA LYS A 76 -4.91 -13.27 3.23
C LYS A 76 -4.79 -12.01 4.05
N VAL A 77 -3.96 -11.06 3.61
CA VAL A 77 -3.80 -9.76 4.28
C VAL A 77 -5.13 -8.99 4.34
N LEU A 78 -5.95 -9.09 3.29
CA LEU A 78 -7.26 -8.45 3.22
C LEU A 78 -8.31 -9.09 4.13
N SER A 79 -8.24 -10.40 4.35
CA SER A 79 -9.19 -11.12 5.21
C SER A 79 -9.07 -10.76 6.70
N CYS A 80 -7.96 -10.13 7.10
CA CYS A 80 -7.63 -9.79 8.49
C CYS A 80 -8.10 -8.37 8.87
N SER A 81 -9.40 -8.06 8.83
CA SER A 81 -9.90 -6.68 8.92
C SER A 81 -9.32 -5.86 10.09
N ALA A 82 -9.40 -6.37 11.32
CA ALA A 82 -8.96 -5.65 12.52
C ALA A 82 -7.43 -5.45 12.61
N ALA A 83 -6.65 -6.49 12.32
CA ALA A 83 -5.18 -6.42 12.33
C ALA A 83 -4.67 -5.50 11.20
N ARG A 84 -5.31 -5.56 10.03
CA ARG A 84 -5.04 -4.68 8.89
C ARG A 84 -5.34 -3.22 9.23
N GLU A 85 -6.49 -2.93 9.82
CA GLU A 85 -6.86 -1.57 10.22
C GLU A 85 -5.86 -0.99 11.23
N THR A 86 -5.45 -1.79 12.21
CA THR A 86 -4.42 -1.40 13.18
C THR A 86 -3.09 -1.07 12.50
N LEU A 87 -2.67 -1.90 11.53
CA LEU A 87 -1.45 -1.67 10.77
C LEU A 87 -1.54 -0.40 9.90
N VAL A 88 -2.63 -0.21 9.17
CA VAL A 88 -2.85 0.97 8.30
C VAL A 88 -2.87 2.24 9.14
N ALA A 89 -3.62 2.28 10.23
CA ALA A 89 -3.67 3.42 11.13
C ALA A 89 -2.28 3.76 11.72
N ALA A 90 -1.50 2.73 12.10
CA ALA A 90 -0.14 2.93 12.61
C ALA A 90 0.81 3.51 11.53
N LEU A 91 0.71 3.02 10.29
CA LEU A 91 1.47 3.54 9.15
C LEU A 91 1.08 4.98 8.83
N VAL A 92 -0.22 5.28 8.72
CA VAL A 92 -0.75 6.63 8.52
C VAL A 92 -0.23 7.57 9.59
N ARG A 93 -0.25 7.19 10.86
CA ARG A 93 0.31 8.00 11.95
C ARG A 93 1.82 8.23 11.80
N ASN A 94 2.58 7.23 11.38
CA ASN A 94 4.03 7.33 11.21
C ASN A 94 4.44 8.20 10.01
N THR A 95 3.54 8.55 9.09
CA THR A 95 3.79 9.57 8.06
C THR A 95 4.11 10.94 8.66
N ARG A 96 3.64 11.23 9.88
CA ARG A 96 3.88 12.50 10.58
C ARG A 96 5.01 12.41 11.63
N HIS A 97 5.80 11.35 11.58
CA HIS A 97 6.86 11.13 12.57
C HIS A 97 7.95 12.21 12.48
N GLN A 98 8.50 12.66 13.61
CA GLN A 98 9.52 13.73 13.62
C GLN A 98 10.80 13.35 12.86
N GLN A 99 11.20 12.07 12.93
CA GLN A 99 12.36 11.56 12.21
C GLN A 99 12.04 11.22 10.75
N TRP A 100 12.73 11.88 9.82
CA TRP A 100 12.54 11.68 8.38
C TRP A 100 12.79 10.24 7.91
N ARG A 101 13.73 9.51 8.54
CA ARG A 101 14.00 8.11 8.19
C ARG A 101 12.80 7.20 8.49
N VAL A 102 12.06 7.47 9.56
CA VAL A 102 10.83 6.72 9.88
C VAL A 102 9.76 7.03 8.82
N ARG A 103 9.55 8.30 8.48
CA ARG A 103 8.61 8.71 7.42
C ARG A 103 8.94 8.07 6.07
N GLN A 104 10.21 8.08 5.69
CA GLN A 104 10.68 7.46 4.45
C GLN A 104 10.40 5.95 4.42
N ARG A 105 10.76 5.22 5.49
CA ARG A 105 10.51 3.78 5.58
C ARG A 105 9.02 3.45 5.62
N THR A 106 8.22 4.30 6.28
CA THR A 106 6.76 4.21 6.32
C THR A 106 6.17 4.33 4.93
N LEU A 107 6.61 5.31 4.13
CA LEU A 107 6.18 5.45 2.73
C LEU A 107 6.49 4.20 1.90
N MET A 108 7.69 3.62 2.06
CA MET A 108 8.05 2.38 1.37
C MET A 108 7.16 1.21 1.81
N ALA A 109 6.85 1.10 3.10
CA ALA A 109 5.96 0.06 3.64
C ALA A 109 4.52 0.20 3.10
N ILE A 110 3.97 1.42 3.12
CA ILE A 110 2.67 1.74 2.54
C ILE A 110 2.65 1.39 1.04
N ARG A 111 3.70 1.79 0.30
CA ARG A 111 3.85 1.45 -1.13
C ARG A 111 3.72 -0.05 -1.35
N ASN A 112 4.49 -0.83 -0.61
CA ASN A 112 4.55 -2.27 -0.81
C ASN A 112 3.20 -2.93 -0.49
N LEU A 113 2.53 -2.51 0.58
CA LEU A 113 1.17 -2.98 0.90
C LEU A 113 0.17 -2.62 -0.19
N MET A 114 0.17 -1.36 -0.64
CA MET A 114 -0.78 -0.90 -1.66
C MET A 114 -0.58 -1.59 -3.01
N LEU A 115 0.66 -1.93 -3.35
CA LEU A 115 0.99 -2.62 -4.60
C LEU A 115 0.84 -4.15 -4.51
N MET A 116 0.48 -4.70 -3.35
CA MET A 116 0.13 -6.10 -3.24
C MET A 116 -1.07 -6.42 -4.13
N ARG A 117 -0.92 -7.44 -4.98
CA ARG A 117 -2.01 -7.98 -5.78
C ARG A 117 -2.89 -8.89 -4.92
N ALA A 118 -4.18 -8.61 -4.94
CA ALA A 118 -5.22 -9.46 -4.41
C ALA A 118 -6.16 -9.87 -5.53
N THR A 119 -6.84 -11.00 -5.36
CA THR A 119 -7.93 -11.44 -6.22
C THR A 119 -9.25 -11.35 -5.47
N PHE A 120 -10.14 -10.49 -5.95
CA PHE A 120 -11.47 -10.38 -5.39
C PHE A 120 -12.45 -11.22 -6.20
N LYS A 121 -13.22 -12.05 -5.50
CA LYS A 121 -14.46 -12.60 -6.05
C LYS A 121 -15.52 -11.53 -5.87
N LEU A 122 -15.99 -10.96 -6.98
CA LEU A 122 -17.14 -10.06 -6.97
C LEU A 122 -18.35 -10.83 -6.43
N LYS A 123 -18.78 -10.50 -5.20
CA LYS A 123 -20.08 -10.94 -4.70
C LYS A 123 -21.14 -10.13 -5.43
N ARG A 124 -21.82 -10.73 -6.40
CA ARG A 124 -23.05 -10.16 -6.96
C ARG A 124 -24.11 -10.12 -5.84
N GLY A 125 -24.96 -9.10 -5.87
CA GLY A 125 -25.99 -8.85 -4.84
C GLY A 125 -26.94 -10.03 -4.62
N PRO A 126 -27.82 -9.95 -3.60
CA PRO A 126 -28.64 -11.06 -3.12
C PRO A 126 -29.56 -11.70 -4.18
N ASP A 127 -29.82 -11.03 -5.32
CA ASP A 127 -30.74 -11.48 -6.37
C ASP A 127 -30.07 -12.20 -7.56
N CYS A 128 -28.75 -12.38 -7.54
CA CYS A 128 -28.03 -13.07 -8.62
C CYS A 128 -27.84 -14.56 -8.32
N LEU A 129 -28.67 -15.41 -8.94
CA LEU A 129 -28.64 -16.89 -8.83
C LEU A 129 -27.42 -17.57 -9.49
N ILE A 130 -26.44 -16.81 -10.01
CA ILE A 130 -25.22 -17.35 -10.63
C ILE A 130 -24.04 -17.12 -9.69
N SER A 131 -23.61 -18.21 -9.06
CA SER A 131 -22.43 -18.27 -8.18
C SER A 131 -21.14 -18.03 -8.99
N ALA A 132 -20.35 -17.06 -8.53
CA ALA A 132 -18.94 -16.80 -8.86
C ALA A 132 -18.64 -16.27 -10.29
N GLY A 133 -18.59 -14.93 -10.43
CA GLY A 133 -17.87 -14.30 -11.52
C GLY A 133 -16.35 -14.54 -11.43
N PRO A 134 -15.59 -14.35 -12.53
CA PRO A 134 -14.15 -14.55 -12.55
C PRO A 134 -13.45 -13.65 -11.51
N PRO A 135 -12.37 -14.13 -10.86
CA PRO A 135 -11.62 -13.32 -9.91
C PRO A 135 -11.04 -12.09 -10.61
N VAL A 136 -11.35 -10.92 -10.08
CA VAL A 136 -10.83 -9.65 -10.59
C VAL A 136 -9.60 -9.27 -9.78
N PRO A 137 -8.43 -9.07 -10.40
CA PRO A 137 -7.28 -8.56 -9.68
C PRO A 137 -7.62 -7.16 -9.15
N GLN A 138 -7.37 -6.91 -7.87
CA GLN A 138 -7.39 -5.57 -7.29
C GLN A 138 -6.09 -5.35 -6.51
N LEU A 139 -5.66 -4.10 -6.48
CA LEU A 139 -4.63 -3.66 -5.56
C LEU A 139 -5.28 -3.48 -4.17
N MET A 140 -4.56 -3.82 -3.09
CA MET A 140 -4.99 -3.42 -1.74
C MET A 140 -5.19 -1.91 -1.61
N PHE A 141 -4.57 -1.14 -2.51
CA PHE A 141 -4.76 0.29 -2.71
C PHE A 141 -6.22 0.73 -2.53
N PHE A 142 -7.20 0.07 -3.15
CA PHE A 142 -8.59 0.58 -3.19
C PHE A 142 -9.32 0.57 -1.84
N ALA A 143 -8.97 -0.31 -0.90
CA ALA A 143 -9.66 -0.41 0.38
C ALA A 143 -9.31 0.75 1.33
N HIS A 144 -8.10 1.32 1.20
CA HIS A 144 -7.57 2.34 2.12
C HIS A 144 -6.97 3.54 1.37
N ALA A 145 -7.27 3.67 0.07
CA ALA A 145 -6.72 4.69 -0.81
C ALA A 145 -6.99 6.08 -0.22
N GLU A 146 -8.21 6.36 0.19
CA GLU A 146 -8.59 7.69 0.66
C GLU A 146 -7.80 8.12 1.90
N GLU A 147 -7.74 7.27 2.92
CA GLU A 147 -7.05 7.55 4.17
C GLU A 147 -5.55 7.78 3.93
N ILE A 148 -4.92 6.91 3.14
CA ILE A 148 -3.50 7.01 2.82
C ILE A 148 -3.22 8.25 1.95
N THR A 149 -4.05 8.51 0.94
CA THR A 149 -3.87 9.67 0.05
C THR A 149 -4.07 10.98 0.81
N ALA A 150 -5.01 11.02 1.75
CA ALA A 150 -5.22 12.16 2.65
C ALA A 150 -4.03 12.35 3.61
N ALA A 151 -3.49 11.27 4.18
CA ALA A 151 -2.31 11.32 5.03
C ALA A 151 -1.07 11.86 4.30
N ILE A 152 -0.91 11.48 3.03
CA ILE A 152 0.20 11.93 2.18
C ILE A 152 0.02 13.37 1.71
N GLY A 153 -1.19 13.75 1.32
CA GLY A 153 -1.51 15.10 0.82
C GLY A 153 -1.52 16.16 1.91
N GLY A 154 -1.81 15.78 3.16
CA GLY A 154 -2.07 16.71 4.26
C GLY A 154 -3.49 17.29 4.16
N ALA A 155 -4.10 17.56 5.31
CA ALA A 155 -5.41 18.23 5.37
C ALA A 155 -5.31 19.76 5.18
N ALA A 156 -4.10 20.30 5.37
CA ALA A 156 -3.76 21.71 5.21
C ALA A 156 -2.57 21.85 4.26
N ALA A 157 -2.42 23.03 3.64
CA ALA A 157 -1.47 23.27 2.56
C ALA A 157 0.00 22.94 2.90
N ASP A 158 0.37 22.90 4.18
CA ASP A 158 1.76 22.74 4.65
C ASP A 158 2.02 21.47 5.49
N ASP A 159 1.04 20.57 5.63
CA ASP A 159 1.09 19.43 6.58
C ASP A 159 1.20 18.05 5.89
N GLY A 160 1.53 18.04 4.60
CA GLY A 160 1.63 16.83 3.77
C GLY A 160 3.06 16.42 3.43
N LEU A 161 3.26 15.13 3.15
CA LEU A 161 4.56 14.59 2.70
C LEU A 161 4.99 15.16 1.34
N VAL A 162 4.05 15.68 0.55
CA VAL A 162 4.31 16.40 -0.71
C VAL A 162 5.26 17.59 -0.49
N ARG A 163 5.15 18.26 0.66
CA ARG A 163 6.02 19.39 1.07
C ARG A 163 6.97 19.01 2.19
N ASP A 164 7.28 17.72 2.36
CA ASP A 164 8.16 17.26 3.43
C ASP A 164 9.49 18.02 3.38
N ARG A 165 9.98 18.50 4.53
CA ARG A 165 11.24 19.27 4.60
C ARG A 165 12.45 18.47 4.10
N ASN A 166 12.39 17.14 4.18
CA ASN A 166 13.47 16.25 3.77
C ASN A 166 13.28 15.78 2.31
N GLU A 167 14.26 16.11 1.48
CA GLU A 167 14.29 15.74 0.06
C GLU A 167 14.21 14.22 -0.20
N LYS A 168 14.80 13.39 0.67
CA LYS A 168 14.75 11.93 0.50
C LYS A 168 13.35 11.38 0.72
N VAL A 169 12.59 11.99 1.62
CA VAL A 169 11.17 11.63 1.84
C VAL A 169 10.35 12.02 0.62
N ARG A 170 10.55 13.23 0.09
CA ARG A 170 9.88 13.69 -1.14
C ARG A 170 10.24 12.82 -2.35
N ALA A 171 11.50 12.47 -2.53
CA ALA A 171 11.92 11.56 -3.61
C ALA A 171 11.24 10.18 -3.50
N THR A 172 11.19 9.60 -2.29
CA THR A 172 10.46 8.34 -2.03
C THR A 172 8.96 8.49 -2.25
N LEU A 173 8.38 9.65 -1.97
CA LEU A 173 6.98 9.92 -2.26
C LEU A 173 6.72 9.93 -3.77
N VAL A 174 7.59 10.53 -4.60
CA VAL A 174 7.45 10.46 -6.06
C VAL A 174 7.43 9.00 -6.54
N ASP A 175 8.33 8.17 -6.03
CA ASP A 175 8.38 6.73 -6.39
C ASP A 175 7.13 5.95 -5.94
N PHE A 176 6.53 6.38 -4.83
CA PHE A 176 5.25 5.86 -4.36
C PHE A 176 4.12 6.24 -5.32
N LEU A 177 3.97 7.52 -5.63
CA LEU A 177 2.90 8.04 -6.50
C LEU A 177 3.02 7.48 -7.93
N GLU A 178 4.24 7.40 -8.48
CA GLU A 178 4.51 6.73 -9.75
C GLU A 178 4.06 5.27 -9.72
N GLY A 179 4.46 4.53 -8.68
CA GLY A 179 4.15 3.12 -8.55
C GLY A 179 2.64 2.87 -8.49
N VAL A 180 1.92 3.71 -7.75
CA VAL A 180 0.46 3.68 -7.64
C VAL A 180 -0.20 3.93 -8.99
N LEU A 181 0.15 5.01 -9.70
CA LEU A 181 -0.45 5.33 -11.00
C LEU A 181 -0.18 4.27 -12.05
N VAL A 182 1.07 3.84 -12.18
CA VAL A 182 1.48 2.85 -13.18
C VAL A 182 0.82 1.50 -12.92
N SER A 183 0.76 1.08 -11.64
CA SER A 183 0.15 -0.20 -11.28
C SER A 183 -1.37 -0.16 -11.39
N GLY A 184 -1.99 0.95 -11.02
CA GLY A 184 -3.43 1.19 -11.19
C GLY A 184 -3.82 1.13 -12.67
N ALA A 185 -3.16 1.89 -13.53
CA ALA A 185 -3.42 1.89 -14.97
C ALA A 185 -3.29 0.49 -15.61
N LYS A 186 -2.28 -0.29 -15.19
CA LYS A 186 -2.12 -1.69 -15.64
C LYS A 186 -3.25 -2.59 -15.17
N LEU A 187 -3.70 -2.40 -13.94
CA LEU A 187 -4.79 -3.18 -13.37
C LEU A 187 -6.13 -2.85 -14.05
N ASP A 188 -6.39 -1.57 -14.33
CA ASP A 188 -7.56 -1.15 -15.09
C ASP A 188 -7.58 -1.79 -16.48
N GLY A 189 -6.45 -1.76 -17.19
CA GLY A 189 -6.31 -2.45 -18.48
C GLY A 189 -6.52 -3.97 -18.40
N GLN A 190 -6.06 -4.62 -17.31
CA GLN A 190 -6.31 -6.05 -17.07
C GLN A 190 -7.80 -6.33 -16.81
N ASN A 191 -8.46 -5.48 -16.02
CA ASN A 191 -9.87 -5.63 -15.67
C ASN A 191 -10.78 -5.39 -16.88
N LEU A 192 -10.46 -4.39 -17.71
CA LEU A 192 -11.17 -4.14 -18.97
C LEU A 192 -11.02 -5.32 -19.94
N LYS A 193 -9.81 -5.89 -20.06
CA LYS A 193 -9.58 -7.10 -20.88
C LYS A 193 -10.35 -8.30 -20.34
N ALA A 194 -10.32 -8.54 -19.04
CA ALA A 194 -11.05 -9.63 -18.40
C ALA A 194 -12.57 -9.51 -18.64
N ALA A 195 -13.13 -8.30 -18.54
CA ALA A 195 -14.54 -8.01 -18.83
C ALA A 195 -14.89 -8.17 -20.33
N ALA A 196 -13.93 -7.97 -21.23
CA ALA A 196 -14.12 -8.21 -22.67
C ALA A 196 -14.09 -9.71 -23.01
N THR A 197 -13.30 -10.52 -22.28
CA THR A 197 -13.14 -11.97 -22.52
C THR A 197 -14.22 -12.85 -21.90
N THR A 198 -15.12 -12.32 -21.07
CA THR A 198 -16.34 -13.04 -20.67
C THR A 198 -17.29 -13.08 -21.87
N THR A 199 -16.96 -13.95 -22.83
CA THR A 199 -17.73 -14.26 -24.03
C THR A 199 -18.62 -15.46 -23.74
N ASP A 200 -19.89 -15.17 -23.47
CA ASP A 200 -21.02 -15.71 -24.22
C ASP A 200 -22.13 -14.63 -24.18
N GLU A 201 -23.00 -14.63 -25.20
CA GLU A 201 -23.85 -13.52 -25.63
C GLU A 201 -24.94 -13.05 -24.64
N GLU A 202 -25.03 -13.60 -23.43
CA GLU A 202 -26.25 -13.48 -22.63
C GLU A 202 -26.38 -12.27 -21.70
N ASP A 203 -25.40 -11.38 -21.56
CA ASP A 203 -25.61 -10.27 -20.63
C ASP A 203 -24.84 -8.98 -20.92
N ALA A 204 -25.33 -8.24 -21.92
CA ALA A 204 -24.90 -6.86 -22.18
C ALA A 204 -25.08 -5.95 -20.95
N SER A 205 -26.07 -6.22 -20.10
CA SER A 205 -26.30 -5.53 -18.83
C SER A 205 -25.15 -5.77 -17.84
N LEU A 206 -24.66 -7.01 -17.72
CA LEU A 206 -23.49 -7.31 -16.87
C LEU A 206 -22.19 -6.69 -17.39
N LYS A 207 -22.04 -6.57 -18.72
CA LYS A 207 -20.90 -5.86 -19.32
C LYS A 207 -20.92 -4.38 -18.98
N GLU A 208 -22.09 -3.76 -19.08
CA GLU A 208 -22.26 -2.35 -18.75
C GLU A 208 -22.08 -2.10 -17.24
N ALA A 209 -22.64 -2.95 -16.37
CA ALA A 209 -22.45 -2.86 -14.93
C ALA A 209 -20.99 -3.09 -14.51
N ALA A 210 -20.26 -4.01 -15.15
CA ALA A 210 -18.84 -4.22 -14.90
C ALA A 210 -18.00 -3.02 -15.37
N ARG A 211 -18.32 -2.42 -16.53
CA ARG A 211 -17.69 -1.20 -17.02
C ARG A 211 -17.98 -0.01 -16.12
N GLU A 212 -19.22 0.14 -15.66
CA GLU A 212 -19.65 1.20 -14.74
C GLU A 212 -18.95 1.06 -13.38
N MET A 213 -18.85 -0.16 -12.84
CA MET A 213 -18.11 -0.46 -11.62
C MET A 213 -16.60 -0.20 -11.77
N ILE A 214 -15.99 -0.56 -12.91
CA ILE A 214 -14.60 -0.21 -13.21
C ILE A 214 -14.46 1.32 -13.32
N SER A 215 -15.41 2.00 -13.99
CA SER A 215 -15.40 3.46 -14.14
C SER A 215 -15.58 4.23 -12.83
N THR A 216 -16.25 3.65 -11.84
CA THR A 216 -16.46 4.25 -10.50
C THR A 216 -15.28 4.01 -9.56
N LEU A 217 -14.51 2.93 -9.75
CA LEU A 217 -13.30 2.64 -8.96
C LEU A 217 -12.08 3.52 -9.33
N THR A 218 -12.12 4.25 -10.44
CA THR A 218 -10.92 4.82 -11.09
C THR A 218 -10.71 6.36 -11.00
N PRO A 219 -11.69 7.27 -10.83
CA PRO A 219 -11.40 8.71 -11.07
C PRO A 219 -10.82 9.47 -9.87
N GLU A 220 -11.31 9.22 -8.65
CA GLU A 220 -11.02 10.16 -7.54
C GLU A 220 -9.62 10.02 -6.96
N TRP A 221 -9.17 8.80 -6.70
CA TRP A 221 -7.82 8.56 -6.19
C TRP A 221 -6.77 8.97 -7.21
N GLU A 222 -7.04 8.74 -8.50
CA GLU A 222 -6.11 9.10 -9.57
C GLU A 222 -5.97 10.61 -9.68
N GLY A 223 -7.09 11.34 -9.68
CA GLY A 223 -7.08 12.81 -9.67
C GLY A 223 -6.31 13.37 -8.48
N ARG A 224 -6.45 12.77 -7.29
CA ARG A 224 -5.69 13.16 -6.09
C ARG A 224 -4.18 12.87 -6.24
N VAL A 225 -3.80 11.69 -6.73
CA VAL A 225 -2.39 11.32 -6.93
C VAL A 225 -1.72 12.18 -8.00
N LEU A 226 -2.42 12.46 -9.11
CA LEU A 226 -1.96 13.38 -10.14
C LEU A 226 -1.78 14.80 -9.60
N SER A 227 -2.74 15.29 -8.80
CA SER A 227 -2.64 16.61 -8.17
C SER A 227 -1.42 16.71 -7.25
N GLN A 228 -1.12 15.66 -6.48
CA GLN A 228 0.06 15.61 -5.63
C GLN A 228 1.36 15.64 -6.45
N LEU A 229 1.47 14.84 -7.51
CA LEU A 229 2.62 14.87 -8.41
C LEU A 229 2.80 16.24 -9.07
N MET A 230 1.72 16.88 -9.49
CA MET A 230 1.75 18.21 -10.09
C MET A 230 2.30 19.27 -9.12
N VAL A 231 1.98 19.19 -7.83
CA VAL A 231 2.62 20.05 -6.82
C VAL A 231 4.13 19.80 -6.77
N MET A 232 4.57 18.55 -6.87
CA MET A 232 5.99 18.18 -6.82
C MET A 232 6.76 18.52 -8.10
N VAL A 233 6.09 18.71 -9.24
CA VAL A 233 6.71 19.28 -10.46
C VAL A 233 7.23 20.70 -10.20
N GLY A 234 6.57 21.46 -9.33
CA GLY A 234 7.02 22.78 -8.91
C GLY A 234 8.18 22.79 -7.90
N ASP A 235 8.65 21.63 -7.42
CA ASP A 235 9.78 21.53 -6.50
C ASP A 235 11.08 21.30 -7.28
N ASP A 236 11.98 22.27 -7.25
CA ASP A 236 13.27 22.25 -7.97
C ASP A 236 14.08 20.96 -7.77
N LYS A 237 13.95 20.30 -6.62
CA LYS A 237 14.76 19.13 -6.26
C LYS A 237 14.21 17.81 -6.77
N VAL A 238 12.90 17.73 -6.98
CA VAL A 238 12.21 16.48 -7.38
C VAL A 238 11.40 16.62 -8.66
N SER A 239 11.35 17.82 -9.26
CA SER A 239 10.59 18.16 -10.47
C SER A 239 10.86 17.21 -11.64
N ALA A 240 12.13 16.96 -11.96
CA ALA A 240 12.52 16.05 -13.05
C ALA A 240 11.98 14.63 -12.83
N ARG A 241 12.01 14.15 -11.57
CA ARG A 241 11.50 12.82 -11.20
C ARG A 241 9.98 12.78 -11.27
N ALA A 242 9.31 13.84 -10.81
CA ALA A 242 7.85 13.96 -10.87
C ALA A 242 7.34 14.01 -12.33
N LEU A 243 8.03 14.75 -13.21
CA LEU A 243 7.72 14.79 -14.64
C LEU A 243 7.90 13.43 -15.31
N GLU A 244 8.97 12.72 -14.97
CA GLU A 244 9.20 11.36 -15.49
C GLU A 244 8.13 10.37 -15.01
N ALA A 245 7.73 10.46 -13.73
CA ALA A 245 6.62 9.67 -13.19
C ALA A 245 5.31 9.90 -13.95
N LEU A 246 4.97 11.17 -14.22
CA LEU A 246 3.78 11.54 -15.01
C LEU A 246 3.86 10.99 -16.44
N ARG A 247 5.02 11.07 -17.09
CA ARG A 247 5.23 10.51 -18.44
C ARG A 247 5.01 9.00 -18.47
N LYS A 248 5.58 8.26 -17.51
CA LYS A 248 5.40 6.81 -17.42
C LYS A 248 3.94 6.42 -17.17
N ALA A 249 3.25 7.13 -16.27
CA ALA A 249 1.83 6.91 -16.02
C ALA A 249 0.99 7.14 -17.29
N ALA A 250 1.26 8.22 -18.02
CA ALA A 250 0.59 8.53 -19.28
C ALA A 250 0.85 7.47 -20.37
N LEU A 251 2.09 6.97 -20.50
CA LEU A 251 2.44 5.90 -21.43
C LEU A 251 1.69 4.60 -21.09
N CYS A 252 1.71 4.18 -19.82
CA CYS A 252 1.00 2.97 -19.39
C CYS A 252 -0.53 3.08 -19.60
N LYS A 253 -1.11 4.27 -19.42
CA LYS A 253 -2.54 4.47 -19.73
C LYS A 253 -2.84 4.33 -21.22
N ARG A 254 -2.00 4.90 -22.09
CA ARG A 254 -2.17 4.77 -23.55
C ARG A 254 -2.07 3.32 -24.04
N GLU A 255 -1.25 2.50 -23.37
CA GLU A 255 -1.11 1.07 -23.69
C GLU A 255 -2.27 0.22 -23.14
N ALA A 256 -3.00 0.74 -22.14
CA ALA A 256 -4.10 0.04 -21.48
C ALA A 256 -5.48 0.29 -22.14
N THR A 257 -5.65 1.43 -22.81
CA THR A 257 -6.84 1.80 -23.63
C THR A 257 -6.76 1.23 -25.03
#